data_AF-A0A819MV63-F1
#
_entry.id   AF-A0A819MV63-F1
#
_cell.length_a   1.000
_cell.length_b   1.000
_cell.length_c   1.000
_cell.angle_alpha   90.00
_cell.angle_beta   90.00
_cell.angle_gamma   90.00
#
_symmetry.space_group_name_H-M   'P 1'
#
loop_
_entity.id
_entity.type
_entity.pdbx_description
1 polymer ?
#
loop_
_entity_poly.entity_id
_entity_poly.type
_entity_poly.pdbx_seq_one_letter_code
_entity_poly.pdbx_strand_id
1 'polypeptide(L)'
;NKRVVAQDISTYKKVDGLNSNTAYSIMQDRKGLIWVGTDAGAARYDGYKFTHYTIEDGLSDNDVFQIQQDYKGRLWFLTYSGKPAIYENGHILNAATTL
;
A
#
# COMPACT_ATOMS: atom_id res chain seq x y z
N ASN A 1 -33.63 4.53 21.98
CA ASN A 1 -32.45 5.42 22.11
C ASN A 1 -31.17 4.65 21.82
N LYS A 2 -30.70 4.61 20.57
CA LYS A 2 -29.37 4.06 20.24
C LYS A 2 -28.35 5.18 20.45
N ARG A 3 -27.48 4.99 21.45
CA ARG A 3 -26.35 5.87 21.76
C ARG A 3 -25.37 5.77 20.60
N VAL A 4 -25.10 6.87 19.90
CA VAL A 4 -23.97 6.95 18.96
C VAL A 4 -22.72 6.88 19.83
N VAL A 5 -22.01 5.76 19.77
CA VAL A 5 -20.66 5.66 20.35
C VAL A 5 -19.79 6.57 19.50
N ALA A 6 -19.07 7.51 20.12
CA ALA A 6 -18.12 8.33 19.40
C ALA A 6 -17.17 7.41 18.63
N GLN A 7 -17.14 7.55 17.30
CA GLN A 7 -16.11 6.91 16.50
C GLN A 7 -14.80 7.63 16.83
N ASP A 8 -13.85 6.88 17.39
CA ASP A 8 -12.51 7.39 17.58
C ASP A 8 -11.86 7.51 16.20
N ILE A 9 -11.51 8.75 15.81
CA ILE A 9 -10.91 9.06 14.53
C ILE A 9 -9.44 9.37 14.78
N SER A 10 -8.56 8.46 14.36
CA SER A 10 -7.12 8.69 14.35
C SER A 10 -6.66 9.22 12.99
N THR A 11 -5.73 10.17 13.00
CA THR A 11 -5.10 10.71 11.77
C THR A 11 -3.66 10.24 11.70
N TYR A 12 -3.22 9.79 10.52
CA TYR A 12 -1.84 9.40 10.25
C TYR A 12 -1.26 10.29 9.14
N LYS A 13 -0.11 10.91 9.42
CA LYS A 13 0.66 11.73 8.49
C LYS A 13 2.04 11.12 8.26
N LYS A 14 2.84 11.76 7.42
CA LYS A 14 4.25 11.40 7.24
C LYS A 14 5.04 11.33 8.55
N VAL A 15 4.77 12.25 9.48
CA VAL A 15 5.40 12.28 10.81
C VAL A 15 5.01 11.08 11.69
N ASP A 16 3.84 10.48 11.44
CA ASP A 16 3.34 9.30 12.16
C ASP A 16 3.80 7.99 11.51
N GLY A 17 4.71 8.09 10.54
CA GLY A 17 5.35 6.96 9.89
C GLY A 17 4.75 6.58 8.54
N LEU A 18 3.77 7.30 7.98
CA LEU A 18 3.38 7.12 6.58
C LEU A 18 4.50 7.64 5.65
N ASN A 19 4.68 7.08 4.46
CA ASN A 19 5.72 7.54 3.53
C ASN A 19 5.41 8.89 2.89
N SER A 20 4.12 9.27 2.77
CA SER A 20 3.67 10.55 2.24
C SER A 20 2.39 11.08 2.90
N ASN A 21 2.13 12.39 2.78
CA ASN A 21 0.82 12.96 3.10
C ASN A 21 -0.16 12.88 1.92
N THR A 22 0.30 12.48 0.73
CA THR A 22 -0.51 12.31 -0.47
C THR A 22 -0.85 10.83 -0.64
N ALA A 23 -2.08 10.45 -0.33
CA ALA A 23 -2.56 9.08 -0.58
C ALA A 23 -3.45 9.06 -1.84
N TYR A 24 -3.10 8.21 -2.79
CA TYR A 24 -3.88 7.99 -4.02
C TYR A 24 -4.87 6.83 -3.89
N SER A 25 -4.51 5.79 -3.14
CA SER A 25 -5.37 4.62 -2.95
C SER A 25 -5.22 4.00 -1.57
N ILE A 26 -6.28 3.33 -1.13
CA ILE A 26 -6.31 2.52 0.08
C ILE A 26 -7.01 1.19 -0.22
N MET A 27 -6.45 0.09 0.29
CA MET A 27 -7.02 -1.25 0.14
C MET A 27 -6.70 -2.07 1.39
N GLN A 28 -7.69 -2.77 1.93
CA GLN A 28 -7.45 -3.82 2.92
C GLN A 28 -7.25 -5.16 2.23
N ASP A 29 -6.17 -5.88 2.56
CA ASP A 29 -5.98 -7.24 2.06
C ASP A 29 -6.82 -8.26 2.85
N ARG A 30 -6.94 -9.50 2.33
CA ARG A 30 -7.65 -10.60 2.99
C ARG A 30 -7.11 -11.00 4.37
N LYS A 31 -5.91 -10.55 4.75
CA LYS A 31 -5.32 -10.77 6.09
C LYS A 31 -5.63 -9.62 7.05
N GLY A 32 -6.33 -8.60 6.58
CA GLY A 32 -6.73 -7.43 7.36
C GLY A 32 -5.69 -6.31 7.37
N LEU A 33 -4.56 -6.44 6.66
CA LEU A 33 -3.54 -5.39 6.59
C LEU A 33 -4.01 -4.28 5.65
N ILE A 34 -3.71 -3.04 6.02
CA ILE A 34 -4.08 -1.87 5.21
C ILE A 34 -2.90 -1.51 4.31
N TRP A 35 -3.17 -1.32 3.03
CA TRP A 35 -2.21 -0.89 2.03
C TRP A 35 -2.61 0.47 1.50
N VAL A 36 -1.63 1.37 1.40
CA VAL A 36 -1.80 2.73 0.92
C VAL A 36 -0.85 2.97 -0.24
N GLY A 37 -1.38 3.37 -1.37
CA GLY A 37 -0.60 3.86 -2.51
C GLY A 37 -0.43 5.37 -2.42
N THR A 38 0.79 5.87 -2.60
CA THR A 38 1.15 7.28 -2.43
C THR A 38 2.00 7.79 -3.59
N ASP A 39 2.41 9.06 -3.54
CA ASP A 39 3.44 9.65 -4.43
C ASP A 39 4.88 9.31 -4.00
N ALA A 40 5.06 8.55 -2.92
CA ALA A 40 6.36 8.16 -2.37
C ALA A 40 6.49 6.64 -2.15
N GLY A 41 5.76 5.84 -2.93
CA GLY A 41 5.72 4.39 -2.88
C GLY A 41 4.44 3.83 -2.27
N ALA A 42 4.52 2.58 -1.80
CA ALA A 42 3.44 1.91 -1.08
C ALA A 42 3.76 1.81 0.41
N ALA A 43 2.74 1.94 1.26
CA ALA A 43 2.85 1.72 2.70
C ALA A 43 1.88 0.63 3.15
N ARG A 44 2.36 -0.29 3.98
CA ARG A 44 1.54 -1.33 4.62
C ARG A 44 1.45 -1.09 6.10
N TYR A 45 0.24 -0.98 6.63
CA TYR A 45 -0.05 -0.84 8.04
C TYR A 45 -0.58 -2.14 8.64
N ASP A 46 0.04 -2.57 9.74
CA ASP A 46 -0.29 -3.82 10.45
C ASP A 46 -1.17 -3.62 11.70
N GLY A 47 -1.64 -2.39 11.94
CA GLY A 47 -2.34 -2.01 13.17
C GLY A 47 -1.43 -1.37 14.23
N TYR A 48 -0.11 -1.40 14.03
CA TYR A 48 0.87 -0.81 14.94
C TYR A 48 1.86 0.10 14.23
N LYS A 49 2.36 -0.29 13.06
CA LYS A 49 3.38 0.45 12.31
C LYS A 49 3.18 0.35 10.80
N PHE A 50 3.80 1.30 10.08
CA PHE A 50 3.92 1.26 8.63
C PHE A 50 5.22 0.57 8.20
N THR A 51 5.13 -0.22 7.12
CA THR A 51 6.27 -0.74 6.35
C THR A 51 6.20 -0.13 4.96
N HIS A 52 7.32 0.39 4.46
CA HIS A 52 7.37 1.09 3.18
C HIS A 52 8.00 0.24 2.10
N TYR A 53 7.52 0.45 0.88
CA TYR A 53 8.05 -0.15 -0.32
C TYR A 53 8.20 0.91 -1.39
N THR A 54 9.38 0.96 -2.01
CA THR A 54 9.76 1.94 -3.02
C THR A 54 10.31 1.23 -4.27
N ILE A 55 10.80 2.00 -5.24
CA ILE A 55 11.58 1.45 -6.36
C ILE A 55 12.78 0.60 -5.90
N GLU A 56 13.37 0.89 -4.75
CA GLU A 56 14.51 0.12 -4.20
C GLU A 56 14.07 -1.29 -3.75
N ASP A 57 12.79 -1.45 -3.41
CA ASP A 57 12.20 -2.73 -3.00
C ASP A 57 11.59 -3.50 -4.18
N GLY A 58 11.62 -2.93 -5.38
CA GLY A 58 11.11 -3.56 -6.61
C GLY A 58 9.83 -2.96 -7.17
N LEU A 59 9.31 -1.84 -6.64
CA LEU A 59 8.24 -1.12 -7.35
C LEU A 59 8.73 -0.61 -8.71
N SER A 60 7.81 -0.50 -9.68
CA SER A 60 8.15 0.03 -11.01
C SER A 60 8.17 1.57 -11.05
N ASP A 61 7.52 2.23 -10.10
CA ASP A 61 7.55 3.67 -9.85
C ASP A 61 7.14 3.92 -8.38
N ASN A 62 7.48 5.09 -7.83
CA ASN A 62 7.03 5.50 -6.50
C ASN A 62 5.62 6.10 -6.53
N ASP A 63 5.12 6.58 -7.66
CA ASP A 63 3.71 6.97 -7.77
C ASP A 63 2.82 5.72 -7.90
N VAL A 64 2.18 5.31 -6.80
CA VAL A 64 1.31 4.12 -6.72
C VAL A 64 -0.15 4.54 -6.68
N PHE A 65 -0.83 4.51 -7.82
CA PHE A 65 -2.21 4.99 -7.94
C PHE A 65 -3.27 3.98 -7.51
N GLN A 66 -2.99 2.69 -7.65
CA GLN A 66 -3.98 1.66 -7.34
C GLN A 66 -3.29 0.39 -6.83
N ILE A 67 -3.92 -0.24 -5.84
CA ILE A 67 -3.51 -1.51 -5.26
C ILE A 67 -4.70 -2.46 -5.38
N GLN A 68 -4.48 -3.66 -5.92
CA GLN A 68 -5.52 -4.69 -6.03
C GLN A 68 -5.01 -6.06 -5.61
N GLN A 69 -5.84 -6.81 -4.89
CA GLN A 69 -5.54 -8.20 -4.54
C GLN A 69 -6.22 -9.16 -5.52
N ASP A 70 -5.44 -10.08 -6.11
CA ASP A 70 -5.99 -11.14 -6.96
C ASP A 70 -6.52 -12.35 -6.17
N TYR A 71 -7.08 -13.32 -6.88
CA TYR A 71 -7.66 -14.52 -6.26
C TYR A 71 -6.64 -15.40 -5.54
N LYS A 72 -5.36 -15.36 -5.95
CA LYS A 72 -4.25 -16.07 -5.30
C LYS A 72 -3.71 -15.33 -4.08
N GLY A 73 -4.21 -14.12 -3.81
CA GLY A 73 -3.79 -13.30 -2.68
C GLY A 73 -2.57 -12.41 -2.97
N ARG A 74 -2.08 -12.36 -4.21
CA ARG A 74 -1.00 -11.45 -4.61
C ARG A 74 -1.54 -10.03 -4.74
N LEU A 75 -0.73 -9.04 -4.39
CA LEU A 75 -1.10 -7.64 -4.59
C LEU A 75 -0.44 -7.10 -5.85
N TRP A 76 -1.20 -6.32 -6.60
CA TRP A 76 -0.77 -5.66 -7.81
C TRP A 76 -0.74 -4.15 -7.55
N PHE A 77 0.42 -3.53 -7.74
CA PHE A 77 0.59 -2.09 -7.66
C PHE A 77 0.62 -1.52 -9.08
N LEU A 78 -0.37 -0.71 -9.42
CA LEU A 78 -0.41 0.03 -10.67
C LEU A 78 0.27 1.37 -10.43
N THR A 79 1.35 1.59 -11.16
CA THR A 79 2.27 2.70 -10.94
C THR A 79 2.27 3.67 -12.12
N TYR A 80 2.75 4.90 -11.94
CA TYR A 80 2.82 5.91 -13.01
C TYR A 80 3.60 5.45 -14.23
N SER A 81 4.64 4.63 -14.05
CA SER A 81 5.42 4.04 -15.15
C SER A 81 4.61 3.21 -16.15
N GLY A 82 3.35 2.88 -15.83
CA GLY A 82 2.50 1.99 -16.62
C GLY A 82 2.86 0.50 -16.47
N LYS A 83 3.89 0.16 -15.69
CA LYS A 83 4.27 -1.22 -15.38
C LYS A 83 3.74 -1.61 -14.00
N PRO A 84 3.04 -2.76 -13.88
CA PRO A 84 2.64 -3.26 -12.59
C PRO A 84 3.81 -3.89 -11.84
N ALA A 85 3.82 -3.71 -10.52
CA ALA A 85 4.64 -4.49 -9.61
C ALA A 85 3.76 -5.45 -8.81
N ILE A 86 4.31 -6.60 -8.40
CA ILE A 86 3.55 -7.64 -7.69
C ILE A 86 4.16 -7.85 -6.31
N TYR A 87 3.37 -7.76 -5.25
CA TYR A 87 3.75 -8.24 -3.92
C TYR A 87 3.31 -9.69 -3.74
N GLU A 88 4.28 -10.56 -3.49
CA GLU A 88 4.07 -11.97 -3.19
C GLU A 88 5.09 -12.42 -2.14
N ASN A 89 4.62 -13.16 -1.12
CA ASN A 89 5.46 -13.75 -0.07
C ASN A 89 6.43 -12.79 0.63
N GLY A 90 6.07 -11.50 0.77
CA GLY A 90 6.92 -10.53 1.46
C GLY A 90 7.80 -9.68 0.55
N HIS A 91 7.83 -9.97 -0.76
CA HIS A 91 8.71 -9.34 -1.72
C HIS A 91 7.91 -8.66 -2.83
N ILE A 92 8.44 -7.54 -3.35
CA ILE A 92 7.92 -6.92 -4.56
C ILE A 92 8.76 -7.35 -5.74
N LEU A 93 8.08 -7.78 -6.80
CA LEU A 93 8.66 -8.20 -8.06
C LEU A 93 8.14 -7.27 -9.15
N ASN A 94 9.04 -6.60 -9.86
CA ASN A 94 8.66 -5.89 -11.09
C ASN A 94 8.58 -6.89 -12.26
N ALA A 95 7.74 -6.56 -13.25
CA ALA A 95 7.62 -7.36 -14.47
C ALA A 95 8.92 -7.39 -15.33
N ALA A 96 9.95 -6.60 -15.00
CA ALA A 96 11.20 -6.52 -15.76
C ALA A 96 12.28 -7.51 -15.29
N THR A 97 12.15 -8.12 -14.11
CA THR A 97 13.18 -9.02 -13.53
C THR A 97 12.90 -10.50 -13.82
N THR A 98 12.08 -10.80 -14.84
CA THR A 98 11.94 -12.18 -15.34
C THR A 98 12.83 -12.35 -16.57
N LEU A 99 14.12 -12.63 -16.35
CA LEU A 99 15.04 -13.29 -17.28
C LEU A 99 15.90 -14.28 -16.50
#